data_AF-A0A955YGJ2-F1
#
_entry.id   AF-A0A955YGJ2-F1
#
_cell.length_a   1.000
_cell.length_b   1.000
_cell.length_c   1.000
_cell.angle_alpha   90.00
_cell.angle_beta   90.00
_cell.angle_gamma   90.00
#
_symmetry.space_group_name_H-M   'P 1'
#
loop_
_entity.id
_entity.type
_entity.pdbx_description
1 polymer ?
#
loop_
_entity_poly.entity_id
_entity_poly.type
_entity_poly.pdbx_seq_one_letter_code
_entity_poly.pdbx_strand_id
1 'polypeptide(L)'
;MRRYDPEKRRITLSEVLPPRSRRFQVAHQTALLTQTEVLDSLGLDDELNSESRALRRVVLANYFAAAVLMPYEPFLASAKEHRYDIELLAHRYRTSFEQVCHRLTNLRRPGNEGIPLHFIRIDVAGNISKRFSASGIRMPRFSGACPRWNVYTAFLQPGAINVQISQMPDGQAFFCIARTVLKNSGGFGQPRSYLSI
;
A
#
# COMPACT_ATOMS: atom_id res chain seq x y z
N MET A 1 1.76 4.84 16.69
CA MET A 1 1.02 3.71 16.08
C MET A 1 1.19 2.43 16.90
N ARG A 2 2.43 1.97 17.08
CA ARG A 2 2.81 0.87 17.96
C ARG A 2 3.98 1.28 18.85
N ARG A 3 4.17 0.62 19.99
CA ARG A 3 5.39 0.67 20.79
C ARG A 3 5.76 -0.75 21.20
N TYR A 4 7.02 -1.12 21.06
CA TYR A 4 7.53 -2.43 21.49
C TYR A 4 8.51 -2.22 22.64
N ASP A 5 8.32 -2.98 23.71
CA ASP A 5 9.18 -3.04 24.89
C ASP A 5 9.98 -4.36 24.81
N PRO A 6 11.29 -4.30 24.52
CA PRO A 6 12.11 -5.50 24.33
C PRO A 6 12.36 -6.28 25.62
N GLU A 7 12.47 -5.59 26.77
CA GLU A 7 12.70 -6.23 28.07
C GLU A 7 11.48 -7.06 28.49
N LYS A 8 10.28 -6.50 28.33
CA LYS A 8 9.01 -7.17 28.68
C LYS A 8 8.43 -8.00 27.55
N ARG A 9 9.07 -8.02 26.37
CA ARG A 9 8.57 -8.62 25.13
C ARG A 9 7.12 -8.25 24.82
N ARG A 10 6.77 -6.97 25.05
CA ARG A 10 5.39 -6.49 24.99
C ARG A 10 5.20 -5.49 23.86
N ILE A 11 4.22 -5.75 23.01
CA ILE A 11 3.76 -4.79 22.00
C ILE A 11 2.49 -4.09 22.51
N THR A 12 2.46 -2.76 22.43
CA THR A 12 1.26 -1.95 22.65
C THR A 12 0.86 -1.28 21.34
N LEU A 13 -0.45 -1.27 21.08
CA LEU A 13 -1.04 -0.73 19.85
C LEU A 13 -1.99 0.40 20.22
N SER A 14 -2.02 1.45 19.41
CA SER A 14 -2.98 2.54 19.60
C SER A 14 -4.41 2.06 19.36
N GLU A 15 -5.32 2.45 20.26
CA GLU A 15 -6.74 2.10 20.17
C GLU A 15 -7.45 2.77 19.00
N VAL A 16 -6.95 3.91 18.54
CA VAL A 16 -7.45 4.62 17.34
C VAL A 16 -7.30 3.79 16.07
N LEU A 17 -6.41 2.79 16.07
CA LEU A 17 -6.21 1.92 14.91
C LEU A 17 -7.41 0.99 14.71
N PRO A 18 -7.95 0.92 13.47
CA PRO A 18 -8.95 -0.08 13.15
C PRO A 18 -8.34 -1.50 13.23
N PRO A 19 -9.16 -2.55 13.44
CA PRO A 19 -8.68 -3.92 13.64
C PRO A 19 -7.70 -4.40 12.55
N ARG A 20 -7.98 -4.10 11.28
CA ARG A 20 -7.10 -4.41 10.13
C ARG A 20 -5.71 -3.80 10.25
N SER A 21 -5.60 -2.56 10.75
CA SER A 21 -4.32 -1.88 10.96
C SER A 21 -3.59 -2.43 12.18
N ARG A 22 -4.30 -2.84 13.24
CA ARG A 22 -3.68 -3.51 14.39
C ARG A 22 -3.02 -4.83 13.98
N ARG A 23 -3.72 -5.68 13.21
CA ARG A 23 -3.16 -6.94 12.67
C ARG A 23 -1.91 -6.71 11.84
N PHE A 24 -1.94 -5.69 10.98
CA PHE A 24 -0.77 -5.32 10.17
C PHE A 24 0.42 -4.87 11.03
N GLN A 25 0.19 -4.13 12.11
CA GLN A 25 1.27 -3.71 13.01
C GLN A 25 1.87 -4.87 13.80
N VAL A 26 1.05 -5.86 14.19
CA VAL A 26 1.58 -7.09 14.80
C VAL A 26 2.46 -7.82 13.80
N ALA A 27 1.97 -8.09 12.58
CA ALA A 27 2.75 -8.78 11.55
C ALA A 27 4.04 -8.02 11.18
N HIS A 28 3.98 -6.69 11.11
CA HIS A 28 5.15 -5.84 10.90
C HIS A 28 6.17 -5.97 12.05
N GLN A 29 5.71 -5.94 13.30
CA GLN A 29 6.61 -6.10 14.44
C GLN A 29 7.20 -7.50 14.49
N THR A 30 6.43 -8.54 14.15
CA THR A 30 6.94 -9.90 13.99
C THR A 30 8.09 -9.94 12.99
N ALA A 31 7.94 -9.29 11.83
CA ALA A 31 9.01 -9.18 10.83
C ALA A 31 10.31 -8.61 11.43
N LEU A 32 10.21 -7.51 12.17
CA LEU A 32 11.36 -6.84 12.78
C LEU A 32 12.05 -7.68 13.86
N LEU A 33 11.31 -8.60 14.50
CA LEU A 33 11.83 -9.46 15.56
C LEU A 33 12.42 -10.76 15.01
N THR A 34 11.81 -11.34 13.98
CA THR A 34 12.15 -12.70 13.54
C THR A 34 12.88 -12.76 12.21
N GLN A 35 12.87 -11.68 11.41
CA GLN A 35 13.41 -11.68 10.05
C GLN A 35 14.60 -10.73 9.89
N THR A 36 15.24 -10.30 10.99
CA THR A 36 16.35 -9.33 10.97
C THR A 36 17.39 -9.64 9.89
N GLU A 37 17.95 -10.84 9.90
CA GLU A 37 19.01 -11.25 8.96
C GLU A 37 18.54 -11.17 7.50
N VAL A 38 17.34 -11.66 7.20
CA VAL A 38 16.75 -11.61 5.87
C VAL A 38 16.47 -10.17 5.42
N LEU A 39 15.94 -9.32 6.31
CA LEU A 39 15.68 -7.92 6.00
C LEU A 39 16.98 -7.14 5.76
N ASP A 40 18.04 -7.48 6.48
CA ASP A 40 19.34 -6.83 6.35
C ASP A 40 20.10 -7.32 5.10
N SER A 41 19.93 -8.59 4.71
CA SER A 41 20.50 -9.16 3.47
C SER A 41 19.78 -8.69 2.20
N LEU A 42 18.50 -8.28 2.30
CA LEU A 42 17.73 -7.80 1.16
C LEU A 42 18.03 -6.32 0.87
N GLY A 43 18.98 -6.08 -0.02
CA GLY A 43 19.29 -4.77 -0.60
C GLY A 43 20.71 -4.74 -1.17
N LEU A 44 20.88 -4.17 -2.36
CA LEU A 44 22.09 -4.36 -3.16
C LEU A 44 23.09 -3.20 -3.14
N ASP A 45 22.82 -2.09 -2.44
CA ASP A 45 23.69 -0.91 -2.56
C ASP A 45 24.35 -0.53 -1.22
N ASP A 46 25.68 -0.60 -1.20
CA ASP A 46 26.55 0.02 -0.17
C ASP A 46 26.39 1.56 -0.12
N GLU A 47 25.68 2.16 -1.08
CA GLU A 47 25.52 3.60 -1.25
C GLU A 47 24.40 4.23 -0.39
N LEU A 48 23.56 3.44 0.29
CA LEU A 48 22.49 4.00 1.13
C LEU A 48 23.04 4.60 2.43
N ASN A 49 22.69 5.85 2.75
CA ASN A 49 22.98 6.43 4.06
C ASN A 49 22.20 5.73 5.21
N SER A 50 22.56 6.03 6.46
CA SER A 50 21.97 5.40 7.65
C SER A 50 20.45 5.55 7.74
N GLU A 51 19.91 6.72 7.40
CA GLU A 51 18.47 6.99 7.40
C GLU A 51 17.74 6.15 6.35
N SER A 52 18.31 6.04 5.15
CA SER A 52 17.76 5.24 4.05
C SER A 52 17.78 3.75 4.38
N ARG A 53 18.81 3.26 5.06
CA ARG A 53 18.86 1.88 5.56
C ARG A 53 17.78 1.60 6.60
N ALA A 54 17.55 2.52 7.54
CA ALA A 54 16.46 2.40 8.51
C ALA A 54 15.08 2.39 7.83
N LEU A 55 14.88 3.27 6.85
CA LEU A 55 13.65 3.30 6.06
C LEU A 55 13.45 2.03 5.24
N ARG A 56 14.51 1.49 4.63
CA ARG A 56 14.48 0.22 3.90
C ARG A 56 13.94 -0.90 4.78
N ARG A 57 14.47 -1.03 6.00
CA ARG A 57 14.01 -2.05 6.96
C ARG A 57 12.52 -1.92 7.28
N VAL A 58 12.03 -0.68 7.44
CA VAL A 58 10.59 -0.42 7.65
C VAL A 58 9.76 -0.82 6.41
N VAL A 59 10.23 -0.52 5.20
CA VAL A 59 9.55 -0.89 3.94
C VAL A 59 9.49 -2.40 3.76
N LEU A 60 10.60 -3.11 3.99
CA LEU A 60 10.65 -4.57 3.89
C LEU A 60 9.80 -5.24 4.97
N ALA A 61 9.77 -4.72 6.19
CA ALA A 61 8.86 -5.21 7.23
C ALA A 61 7.37 -4.98 6.87
N ASN A 62 7.04 -3.86 6.21
CA ASN A 62 5.69 -3.64 5.65
C ASN A 62 5.36 -4.64 4.54
N TYR A 63 6.33 -4.94 3.66
CA TYR A 63 6.17 -5.96 2.62
C TYR A 63 5.89 -7.33 3.24
N PHE A 64 6.70 -7.75 4.21
CA PHE A 64 6.51 -9.00 4.95
C PHE A 64 5.12 -9.05 5.60
N ALA A 65 4.71 -7.99 6.30
CA ALA A 65 3.40 -7.94 6.95
C ALA A 65 2.24 -8.14 5.96
N ALA A 66 2.33 -7.51 4.78
CA ALA A 66 1.36 -7.71 3.71
C ALA A 66 1.38 -9.15 3.18
N ALA A 67 2.56 -9.74 2.99
CA ALA A 67 2.70 -11.10 2.49
C ALA A 67 2.21 -12.17 3.49
N VAL A 68 2.36 -11.94 4.80
CA VAL A 68 1.81 -12.81 5.85
C VAL A 68 0.28 -12.71 5.92
N LEU A 69 -0.27 -11.50 5.85
CA LEU A 69 -1.72 -11.30 5.92
C LEU A 69 -2.44 -11.69 4.62
N MET A 70 -1.75 -11.62 3.49
CA MET A 70 -2.23 -11.98 2.16
C MET A 70 -1.20 -12.92 1.49
N PRO A 71 -1.18 -14.22 1.87
CA PRO A 71 -0.26 -15.20 1.34
C PRO A 71 -0.33 -15.29 -0.18
N TYR A 72 0.81 -15.45 -0.85
CA TYR A 72 0.94 -15.19 -2.29
C TYR A 72 -0.05 -16.00 -3.14
N GLU A 73 0.00 -17.33 -3.07
CA GLU A 73 -0.79 -18.22 -3.91
C GLU A 73 -2.29 -18.14 -3.60
N PRO A 74 -2.73 -18.21 -2.32
CA PRO A 74 -4.15 -18.04 -2.00
C PRO A 74 -4.69 -16.67 -2.41
N PHE A 75 -3.90 -15.60 -2.23
CA PHE A 75 -4.30 -14.24 -2.59
C PHE A 75 -4.40 -14.06 -4.10
N LEU A 76 -3.42 -14.53 -4.87
CA LEU A 76 -3.47 -14.47 -6.32
C LEU A 76 -4.63 -15.30 -6.89
N ALA A 77 -4.88 -16.50 -6.35
CA ALA A 77 -6.01 -17.32 -6.75
C ALA A 77 -7.34 -16.59 -6.49
N SER A 78 -7.52 -16.03 -5.29
CA SER A 78 -8.72 -15.26 -4.94
C SER A 78 -8.88 -14.02 -5.83
N ALA A 79 -7.78 -13.33 -6.16
CA ALA A 79 -7.81 -12.16 -7.03
C ALA A 79 -8.24 -12.54 -8.46
N LYS A 80 -7.75 -13.65 -9.00
CA LYS A 80 -8.18 -14.16 -10.32
C LYS A 80 -9.65 -14.59 -10.30
N GLU A 81 -10.05 -15.36 -9.29
CA GLU A 81 -11.43 -15.84 -9.10
C GLU A 81 -12.44 -14.69 -9.05
N HIS A 82 -12.12 -13.63 -8.29
CA HIS A 82 -13.00 -12.48 -8.10
C HIS A 82 -12.69 -11.31 -9.06
N ARG A 83 -11.97 -11.58 -10.15
CA ARG A 83 -11.65 -10.60 -11.20
C ARG A 83 -11.06 -9.28 -10.66
N TYR A 84 -10.18 -9.40 -9.67
CA TYR A 84 -9.47 -8.29 -9.01
C TYR A 84 -10.38 -7.30 -8.26
N ASP A 85 -11.57 -7.73 -7.79
CA ASP A 85 -12.40 -6.93 -6.90
C ASP A 85 -11.69 -6.64 -5.57
N ILE A 86 -11.27 -5.38 -5.40
CA ILE A 86 -10.46 -4.93 -4.28
C ILE A 86 -11.25 -4.97 -2.96
N GLU A 87 -12.55 -4.69 -3.00
CA GLU A 87 -13.39 -4.67 -1.79
C GLU A 87 -13.64 -6.09 -1.29
N LEU A 88 -13.98 -7.03 -2.19
CA LEU A 88 -14.14 -8.45 -1.83
C LEU A 88 -12.83 -9.04 -1.27
N LEU A 89 -11.69 -8.73 -1.89
CA LEU A 89 -10.39 -9.14 -1.36
C LEU A 89 -10.13 -8.52 0.02
N ALA A 90 -10.45 -7.24 0.23
CA ALA A 90 -10.29 -6.59 1.53
C ALA A 90 -11.13 -7.26 2.61
N HIS A 91 -12.36 -7.67 2.29
CA HIS A 91 -13.22 -8.42 3.20
C HIS A 91 -12.65 -9.82 3.52
N ARG A 92 -12.26 -10.58 2.49
CA ARG A 92 -11.73 -11.96 2.64
C ARG A 92 -10.48 -12.01 3.50
N TYR A 93 -9.53 -11.10 3.28
CA TYR A 93 -8.27 -11.05 4.03
C TYR A 93 -8.34 -10.17 5.28
N ARG A 94 -9.46 -9.47 5.48
CA ARG A 94 -9.72 -8.48 6.55
C ARG A 94 -8.60 -7.44 6.61
N THR A 95 -8.26 -6.90 5.44
CA THR A 95 -7.27 -5.85 5.19
C THR A 95 -7.97 -4.57 4.73
N SER A 96 -7.24 -3.46 4.61
CA SER A 96 -7.77 -2.22 4.04
C SER A 96 -7.67 -2.21 2.52
N PHE A 97 -8.46 -1.34 1.88
CA PHE A 97 -8.34 -1.06 0.44
C PHE A 97 -6.88 -0.76 0.03
N GLU A 98 -6.19 0.14 0.75
CA GLU A 98 -4.77 0.44 0.53
C GLU A 98 -3.87 -0.81 0.59
N GLN A 99 -4.08 -1.67 1.60
CA GLN A 99 -3.26 -2.87 1.79
C GLN A 99 -3.44 -3.85 0.63
N VAL A 100 -4.68 -4.04 0.15
CA VAL A 100 -4.98 -4.89 -1.00
C VAL A 100 -4.35 -4.30 -2.27
N CYS A 101 -4.54 -3.02 -2.57
CA CYS A 101 -3.94 -2.36 -3.73
C CYS A 101 -2.41 -2.51 -3.72
N HIS A 102 -1.77 -2.30 -2.57
CA HIS A 102 -0.32 -2.46 -2.43
C HIS A 102 0.13 -3.92 -2.59
N ARG A 103 -0.68 -4.90 -2.18
CA ARG A 103 -0.35 -6.32 -2.39
C ARG A 103 -0.46 -6.71 -3.86
N LEU A 104 -1.48 -6.21 -4.54
CA LEU A 104 -1.71 -6.49 -5.96
C LEU A 104 -0.55 -6.00 -6.85
N THR A 105 0.16 -4.92 -6.48
CA THR A 105 1.33 -4.44 -7.27
C THR A 105 2.59 -5.29 -7.16
N ASN A 106 2.65 -6.25 -6.23
CA ASN A 106 3.84 -7.07 -6.02
C ASN A 106 3.63 -8.57 -6.25
N LEU A 107 2.55 -8.95 -6.94
CA LEU A 107 2.31 -10.32 -7.43
C LEU A 107 3.15 -10.61 -8.68
N ARG A 108 4.48 -10.62 -8.51
CA ARG A 108 5.48 -10.72 -9.58
C ARG A 108 6.44 -11.91 -9.43
N ARG A 109 6.04 -12.96 -8.71
CA ARG A 109 6.84 -14.20 -8.63
C ARG A 109 6.93 -14.83 -10.04
N PRO A 110 8.14 -15.11 -10.56
CA PRO A 110 8.31 -15.70 -11.88
C PRO A 110 7.47 -16.96 -12.10
N GLY A 111 6.74 -17.00 -13.22
CA GLY A 111 5.88 -18.13 -13.60
C GLY A 111 4.54 -18.21 -12.85
N ASN A 112 4.28 -17.29 -11.93
CA ASN A 112 2.99 -17.18 -11.24
C ASN A 112 2.63 -15.71 -10.99
N GLU A 113 2.72 -14.88 -12.03
CA GLU A 113 2.45 -13.46 -11.97
C GLU A 113 0.94 -13.15 -11.97
N GLY A 114 0.59 -12.03 -11.33
CA GLY A 114 -0.68 -11.34 -11.52
C GLY A 114 -0.58 -10.23 -12.58
N ILE A 115 -1.69 -9.54 -12.82
CA ILE A 115 -1.74 -8.35 -13.67
C ILE A 115 -0.68 -7.34 -13.19
N PRO A 116 0.18 -6.83 -14.10
CA PRO A 116 1.17 -5.81 -13.74
C PRO A 116 0.45 -4.48 -13.46
N LEU A 117 0.28 -4.17 -12.18
CA LEU A 117 -0.44 -2.99 -11.72
C LEU A 117 0.52 -1.87 -11.31
N HIS A 118 -0.02 -0.67 -11.25
CA HIS A 118 0.63 0.48 -10.66
C HIS A 118 -0.19 0.98 -9.47
N PHE A 119 0.47 1.67 -8.55
CA PHE A 119 -0.11 2.22 -7.34
C PHE A 119 0.42 3.62 -7.14
N ILE A 120 -0.48 4.53 -6.83
CA ILE A 120 -0.16 5.90 -6.42
C ILE A 120 -0.97 6.21 -5.18
N ARG A 121 -0.44 7.06 -4.28
CA ARG A 121 -1.22 7.58 -3.16
C ARG A 121 -1.00 9.07 -3.03
N ILE A 122 -2.06 9.83 -3.20
CA ILE A 122 -2.02 11.29 -3.18
C ILE A 122 -2.90 11.86 -2.08
N ASP A 123 -2.58 13.07 -1.62
CA ASP A 123 -3.50 13.89 -0.85
C ASP A 123 -4.28 14.88 -1.74
N VAL A 124 -5.17 15.67 -1.13
CA VAL A 124 -5.99 16.66 -1.84
C VAL A 124 -5.18 17.79 -2.49
N ALA A 125 -3.97 18.05 -1.99
CA ALA A 125 -3.05 19.02 -2.57
C ALA A 125 -2.23 18.45 -3.74
N GLY A 126 -2.36 17.14 -4.01
CA GLY A 126 -1.63 16.45 -5.06
C GLY A 126 -0.24 15.94 -4.64
N ASN A 127 0.09 15.95 -3.35
CA ASN A 127 1.35 15.40 -2.88
C ASN A 127 1.35 13.88 -2.99
N ILE A 128 2.29 13.34 -3.76
CA ILE A 128 2.43 11.90 -3.96
C ILE A 128 3.29 11.32 -2.84
N SER A 129 2.66 10.53 -1.96
CA SER A 129 3.32 9.93 -0.80
C SER A 129 3.78 8.48 -1.01
N LYS A 130 3.26 7.79 -2.03
CA LYS A 130 3.69 6.44 -2.44
C LYS A 130 3.49 6.28 -3.95
N ARG A 131 4.42 5.57 -4.58
CA ARG A 131 4.40 5.26 -6.02
C ARG A 131 5.05 3.91 -6.28
N PHE A 132 4.37 3.04 -7.02
CA PHE A 132 4.89 1.77 -7.50
C PHE A 132 4.38 1.57 -8.93
N SER A 133 5.25 1.16 -9.86
CA SER A 133 4.85 0.95 -11.24
C SER A 133 5.41 -0.37 -11.74
N ALA A 134 4.57 -1.40 -11.81
CA ALA A 134 4.86 -2.63 -12.55
C ALA A 134 4.20 -2.61 -13.95
N SER A 135 3.19 -1.76 -14.17
CA SER A 135 2.46 -1.68 -15.45
C SER A 135 3.22 -0.94 -16.55
N GLY A 136 4.35 -0.31 -16.24
CA GLY A 136 5.11 0.54 -17.18
C GLY A 136 4.60 1.98 -17.30
N ILE A 137 3.55 2.38 -16.57
CA ILE A 137 3.11 3.77 -16.56
C ILE A 137 4.20 4.67 -15.98
N ARG A 138 4.51 5.76 -16.68
CA ARG A 138 5.48 6.75 -16.22
C ARG A 138 4.81 7.72 -15.26
N MET A 139 5.14 7.59 -13.98
CA MET A 139 4.65 8.50 -12.93
C MET A 139 5.64 9.65 -12.72
N PRO A 140 5.16 10.88 -12.47
CA PRO A 140 6.03 12.02 -12.24
C PRO A 140 6.94 11.78 -11.02
N ARG A 141 8.23 12.06 -11.20
CA ARG A 141 9.22 11.98 -10.12
C ARG A 141 9.21 13.26 -9.29
N PHE A 142 9.20 14.39 -10.00
CA PHE A 142 9.12 15.75 -9.52
C PHE A 142 7.89 16.39 -10.18
N SER A 143 7.13 17.20 -9.43
CA SER A 143 5.79 17.74 -9.76
C SER A 143 4.59 16.84 -9.41
N GLY A 144 3.41 17.46 -9.39
CA GLY A 144 2.12 16.78 -9.18
C GLY A 144 1.67 16.01 -10.42
N ALA A 145 0.79 15.04 -10.20
CA ALA A 145 0.15 14.31 -11.30
C ALA A 145 -0.80 15.21 -12.11
N CYS A 146 -1.11 14.82 -13.34
CA CYS A 146 -2.08 15.52 -14.17
C CYS A 146 -3.44 15.60 -13.45
N PRO A 147 -4.03 16.79 -13.23
CA PRO A 147 -5.31 16.95 -12.52
C PRO A 147 -6.49 16.21 -13.16
N ARG A 148 -6.37 15.81 -14.44
CA ARG A 148 -7.38 15.00 -15.15
C ARG A 148 -7.36 13.53 -14.75
N TRP A 149 -6.36 13.07 -14.01
CA TRP A 149 -6.27 11.68 -13.57
C TRP A 149 -7.28 11.42 -12.46
N ASN A 150 -7.99 10.29 -12.53
CA ASN A 150 -9.10 9.94 -11.65
C ASN A 150 -8.74 9.86 -10.16
N VAL A 151 -7.45 9.75 -9.82
CA VAL A 151 -6.96 9.90 -8.45
C VAL A 151 -7.34 11.24 -7.83
N TYR A 152 -7.47 12.30 -8.62
CA TYR A 152 -7.99 13.60 -8.16
C TYR A 152 -9.51 13.61 -8.10
N THR A 153 -10.18 13.10 -9.14
CA THR A 153 -11.66 13.03 -9.20
C THR A 153 -12.25 12.20 -8.05
N ALA A 154 -11.51 11.21 -7.55
CA ALA A 154 -11.93 10.42 -6.39
C ALA A 154 -12.22 11.26 -5.13
N PHE A 155 -11.60 12.44 -4.97
CA PHE A 155 -11.91 13.35 -3.87
C PHE A 155 -13.30 13.98 -3.98
N LEU A 156 -13.87 14.06 -5.18
CA LEU A 156 -15.23 14.58 -5.40
C LEU A 156 -16.31 13.57 -4.98
N GLN A 157 -15.96 12.28 -4.91
CA GLN A 157 -16.89 11.21 -4.52
C GLN A 157 -16.26 10.33 -3.43
N PRO A 158 -16.15 10.83 -2.19
CA PRO A 158 -15.42 10.12 -1.15
C PRO A 158 -15.93 8.70 -0.89
N GLY A 159 -15.00 7.74 -0.85
CA GLY A 159 -15.31 6.33 -0.61
C GLY A 159 -15.90 5.57 -1.80
N ALA A 160 -16.26 6.23 -2.91
CA ALA A 160 -16.71 5.57 -4.14
C ALA A 160 -15.53 5.18 -5.04
N ILE A 161 -15.68 4.07 -5.76
CA ILE A 161 -14.71 3.64 -6.76
C ILE A 161 -14.90 4.46 -8.04
N ASN A 162 -13.82 5.12 -8.46
CA ASN A 162 -13.74 5.88 -9.70
C ASN A 162 -12.90 5.11 -10.72
N VAL A 163 -13.39 4.99 -11.96
CA VAL A 163 -12.72 4.25 -13.03
C VAL A 163 -12.42 5.19 -14.19
N GLN A 164 -11.25 5.06 -14.79
CA GLN A 164 -10.84 5.84 -15.96
C GLN A 164 -9.92 5.04 -16.87
N ILE A 165 -10.10 5.19 -18.18
CA ILE A 165 -9.07 4.84 -19.16
C ILE A 165 -8.23 6.10 -19.40
N SER A 166 -6.96 6.06 -19.00
CA SER A 166 -6.03 7.18 -19.09
C SER A 166 -5.06 6.95 -20.23
N GLN A 167 -5.11 7.81 -21.25
CA GLN A 167 -4.13 7.83 -22.34
C GLN A 167 -2.99 8.79 -21.99
N MET A 168 -1.75 8.29 -22.04
CA MET A 168 -0.54 9.08 -21.83
C MET A 168 -0.16 9.84 -23.11
N PRO A 169 0.70 10.88 -23.03
CA PRO A 169 1.15 11.63 -24.21
C PRO A 169 1.85 10.80 -25.28
N ASP A 170 2.41 9.65 -24.91
CA ASP A 170 3.03 8.69 -25.83
C ASP A 170 2.03 7.72 -26.49
N GLY A 171 0.73 7.94 -26.29
CA GLY A 171 -0.36 7.16 -26.86
C GLY A 171 -0.75 5.91 -26.07
N GLN A 172 0.05 5.49 -25.07
CA GLN A 172 -0.25 4.30 -24.27
C GLN A 172 -1.48 4.53 -23.39
N ALA A 173 -2.37 3.55 -23.33
CA ALA A 173 -3.58 3.60 -22.53
C ALA A 173 -3.50 2.68 -21.31
N PHE A 174 -3.98 3.16 -20.17
CA PHE A 174 -4.01 2.44 -18.91
C PHE A 174 -5.42 2.46 -18.33
N PHE A 175 -5.84 1.33 -17.74
CA PHE A 175 -7.06 1.26 -16.94
C PHE A 175 -6.73 1.58 -15.48
N CYS A 176 -7.29 2.66 -14.97
CA CYS A 176 -7.03 3.18 -13.64
C CYS A 176 -8.30 3.07 -12.78
N ILE A 177 -8.13 2.62 -11.54
CA ILE A 177 -9.16 2.61 -10.50
C ILE A 177 -8.65 3.47 -9.35
N ALA A 178 -9.49 4.37 -8.85
CA ALA A 178 -9.15 5.26 -7.74
C ALA A 178 -10.25 5.30 -6.69
N ARG A 179 -9.88 5.40 -5.41
CA ARG A 179 -10.82 5.58 -4.30
C ARG A 179 -10.17 6.36 -3.17
N THR A 180 -10.93 7.24 -2.53
CA THR A 180 -10.43 7.86 -1.30
C THR A 180 -10.52 6.94 -0.09
N VAL A 181 -9.49 7.02 0.74
CA VAL A 181 -9.40 6.37 2.04
C VAL A 181 -9.29 7.45 3.12
N LEU A 182 -10.14 7.34 4.13
CA LEU A 182 -10.04 8.19 5.32
C LEU A 182 -8.86 7.70 6.17
N LYS A 183 -7.93 8.60 6.48
CA LYS A 183 -6.92 8.36 7.51
C LYS A 183 -7.60 8.52 8.86
N ASN A 184 -7.83 7.41 9.56
CA ASN A 184 -8.44 7.45 10.89
C ASN A 184 -7.57 8.30 11.82
N SER A 185 -8.12 9.43 12.26
CA SER A 185 -7.53 10.33 13.25
C SER A 185 -8.60 10.77 14.25
N GLY A 186 -8.32 10.54 15.52
CA GLY A 186 -8.98 11.20 16.65
C GLY A 186 -10.49 10.98 16.81
N GLY A 187 -11.07 11.76 17.74
CA GLY A 187 -12.50 11.80 18.04
C GLY A 187 -13.20 12.99 17.38
N PHE A 188 -14.38 13.35 17.90
CA PHE A 188 -15.15 14.50 17.44
C PHE A 188 -14.32 15.81 17.43
N GLY A 189 -14.51 16.66 16.42
CA GLY A 189 -13.81 17.94 16.28
C GLY A 189 -12.36 17.86 15.77
N GLN A 190 -11.81 16.66 15.57
CA GLN A 190 -10.45 16.51 15.06
C GLN A 190 -10.38 16.60 13.53
N PRO A 191 -9.30 17.18 12.96
CA PRO A 191 -9.10 17.22 11.52
C PRO A 191 -9.13 15.82 10.91
N ARG A 192 -9.87 15.69 9.81
CA ARG A 192 -9.91 14.47 8.99
C ARG A 192 -9.04 14.66 7.75
N SER A 193 -8.23 13.67 7.45
CA SER A 193 -7.38 13.67 6.26
C SER A 193 -7.79 12.53 5.34
N TYR A 194 -8.04 12.86 4.08
CA TYR A 194 -8.32 11.89 3.02
C TYR A 194 -7.08 11.73 2.16
N LEU A 195 -6.84 10.49 1.74
CA LEU A 195 -5.89 10.15 0.71
C LEU A 195 -6.66 9.50 -0.43
N SER A 196 -6.20 9.64 -1.66
CA SER A 196 -6.68 8.91 -2.82
C SER A 196 -5.65 7.88 -3.23
N ILE A 197 -6.11 6.67 -3.53
CA ILE A 197 -5.31 5.51 -3.98
C ILE A 197 -5.82 5.07 -5.32
#